data_AF-A0A392Q4M7-F1
#
_entry.id   AF-A0A392Q4M7-F1
#
_cell.length_a   1.000
_cell.length_b   1.000
_cell.length_c   1.000
_cell.angle_alpha   90.00
_cell.angle_beta   90.00
_cell.angle_gamma   90.00
#
_symmetry.space_group_name_H-M   'P 1'
#
loop_
_entity.id
_entity.type
_entity.pdbx_description
1 polymer ?
#
loop_
_entity_poly.entity_id
_entity_poly.type
_entity_poly.pdbx_seq_one_letter_code
_entity_poly.pdbx_strand_id
1 'polypeptide(L)'
;SRKPNKILITFVVTEEWLGYICTDPKPEAIRLTTIPNVIPPERERAADFTGFYEAVMTKMEEPFERLLDQLEPTVNAIIGDVELRWPVTVANRRNIPVAAFWTTSASFYSMLHHLDVFSRTHQLTVDKL
;
A
#
# COMPACT_ATOMS: atom_id res chain seq x y z
N SER A 1 15.57 33.72 -6.52
CA SER A 1 14.71 32.82 -7.31
C SER A 1 14.77 31.44 -6.69
N ARG A 2 13.70 30.97 -6.01
CA ARG A 2 13.66 29.59 -5.50
C ARG A 2 13.49 28.67 -6.71
N LYS A 3 14.45 27.77 -6.97
CA LYS A 3 14.21 26.65 -7.88
C LYS A 3 12.94 25.95 -7.41
N PRO A 4 11.98 25.61 -8.29
CA PRO A 4 10.83 24.83 -7.87
C PRO A 4 11.35 23.53 -7.25
N ASN A 5 10.90 23.20 -6.04
CA ASN A 5 11.20 21.92 -5.42
C ASN A 5 10.63 20.83 -6.33
N LYS A 6 11.47 20.19 -7.14
CA LYS A 6 11.05 19.10 -8.04
C LYS A 6 10.83 17.86 -7.17
N ILE A 7 9.57 17.57 -6.88
CA ILE A 7 9.16 16.31 -6.23
C ILE A 7 9.11 15.23 -7.32
N LEU A 8 9.75 14.10 -7.07
CA LEU A 8 9.61 12.89 -7.89
C LEU A 8 8.73 11.90 -7.14
N ILE A 9 7.65 11.47 -7.76
CA ILE A 9 6.72 10.48 -7.22
C ILE A 9 6.99 9.16 -7.92
N THR A 10 7.31 8.13 -7.13
CA THR A 10 7.48 6.76 -7.61
C THR A 10 6.29 5.95 -7.15
N PHE A 11 5.44 5.54 -8.09
CA PHE A 11 4.29 4.69 -7.80
C PHE A 11 4.73 3.23 -7.96
N VAL A 12 4.68 2.47 -6.87
CA VAL A 12 5.13 1.07 -6.82
C VAL A 12 3.91 0.16 -6.99
N VAL A 13 3.96 -0.73 -7.97
CA VAL A 13 2.91 -1.73 -8.25
C VAL A 13 3.51 -3.11 -8.40
N THR A 14 2.69 -4.14 -8.53
CA THR A 14 3.17 -5.45 -9.01
C THR A 14 3.43 -5.39 -10.52
N GLU A 15 4.23 -6.33 -11.04
CA GLU A 15 4.46 -6.45 -12.49
C GLU A 15 3.15 -6.66 -13.28
N GLU A 16 2.21 -7.41 -12.73
CA GLU A 16 0.86 -7.59 -13.32
C GLU A 16 0.15 -6.23 -13.44
N TRP A 17 0.12 -5.44 -12.36
CA TRP A 17 -0.53 -4.14 -12.34
C TRP A 17 0.14 -3.13 -13.28
N LEU A 18 1.48 -3.17 -13.42
CA LEU A 18 2.17 -2.37 -14.43
C LEU A 18 1.63 -2.67 -15.84
N GLY A 19 1.34 -3.93 -16.15
CA GLY A 19 0.73 -4.35 -17.41
C GLY A 19 -0.63 -3.68 -17.68
N TYR A 20 -1.37 -3.31 -16.63
CA TYR A 20 -2.68 -2.66 -16.77
C TYR A 20 -2.60 -1.14 -16.91
N ILE A 21 -1.64 -0.48 -16.23
CA ILE A 21 -1.63 0.99 -16.11
C ILE A 21 -0.45 1.67 -16.84
N CYS A 22 0.48 0.91 -17.44
CA CYS A 22 1.71 1.51 -17.98
C CYS A 22 1.45 2.52 -19.10
N THR A 23 0.40 2.31 -19.88
CA THR A 23 0.01 3.16 -21.01
C THR A 23 -0.69 4.45 -20.60
N ASP A 24 -1.13 4.57 -19.35
CA ASP A 24 -1.88 5.75 -18.92
C ASP A 24 -1.00 7.01 -18.94
N PRO A 25 -1.52 8.15 -19.45
CA PRO A 25 -0.78 9.39 -19.48
C PRO A 25 -0.49 9.84 -18.05
N LYS A 26 0.76 10.21 -17.80
CA LYS A 26 1.25 10.60 -16.47
C LYS A 26 2.20 11.80 -16.58
N PRO A 27 2.20 12.73 -15.61
CA PRO A 27 3.17 13.84 -15.58
C PRO A 27 4.62 13.32 -15.52
N GLU A 28 5.59 14.10 -16.01
CA GLU A 28 7.04 13.76 -15.96
C GLU A 28 7.53 13.49 -14.52
N ALA A 29 6.87 14.09 -13.53
CA ALA A 29 7.18 13.91 -12.11
C ALA A 29 6.70 12.55 -11.53
N ILE A 30 5.93 11.76 -12.28
CA ILE A 30 5.41 10.46 -11.85
C ILE A 30 6.07 9.37 -12.67
N ARG A 31 6.73 8.43 -11.99
CA ARG A 31 7.23 7.19 -12.59
C ARG A 31 6.55 5.98 -11.96
N LEU A 32 6.40 4.94 -12.77
CA LEU A 32 5.98 3.62 -12.29
C LEU A 32 7.21 2.74 -12.10
N THR A 33 7.18 1.90 -11.08
CA THR A 33 8.16 0.84 -10.87
C THR A 33 7.45 -0.37 -10.28
N THR A 34 8.13 -1.51 -10.25
CA THR A 34 7.53 -2.79 -9.91
C THR A 34 8.21 -3.48 -8.76
N ILE A 35 7.39 -4.20 -7.99
CA ILE A 35 7.81 -5.37 -7.23
C ILE A 35 7.38 -6.64 -7.99
N PRO A 36 8.05 -7.79 -7.80
CA PRO A 36 7.65 -9.04 -8.43
C PRO A 36 6.21 -9.45 -8.08
N ASN A 37 5.57 -10.22 -8.97
CA ASN A 37 4.25 -10.83 -8.70
C ASN A 37 4.34 -11.92 -7.63
N VAL A 38 4.34 -11.51 -6.35
CA VAL A 38 4.40 -12.41 -5.17
C VAL A 38 3.02 -12.78 -4.61
N ILE A 39 1.96 -12.25 -5.21
CA ILE A 39 0.55 -12.51 -4.84
C ILE A 39 -0.16 -13.27 -5.97
N PRO A 40 -1.30 -13.94 -5.69
CA PRO A 40 -2.12 -14.53 -6.75
C PRO A 40 -2.55 -13.47 -7.78
N PRO A 41 -2.83 -13.85 -9.03
CA PRO A 41 -3.26 -12.91 -10.07
C PRO A 41 -4.51 -12.12 -9.67
N GLU A 42 -4.57 -10.84 -10.04
CA GLU A 42 -5.69 -9.94 -9.71
C GLU A 42 -7.05 -10.51 -10.17
N ARG A 43 -7.07 -11.17 -11.34
CA ARG A 43 -8.28 -11.82 -11.89
C ARG A 43 -8.83 -12.96 -11.02
N GLU A 44 -8.00 -13.57 -10.18
CA GLU A 44 -8.36 -14.68 -9.28
C GLU A 44 -8.75 -14.19 -7.89
N ARG A 45 -8.60 -12.89 -7.60
CA ARG A 45 -8.94 -12.26 -6.31
C ARG A 45 -10.36 -12.59 -5.84
N ALA A 46 -11.33 -12.60 -6.74
CA ALA A 46 -12.73 -12.88 -6.38
C ALA A 46 -12.98 -14.36 -6.05
N ALA A 47 -12.17 -15.27 -6.59
CA ALA A 47 -12.31 -16.70 -6.35
C ALA A 47 -11.79 -17.10 -4.96
N ASP A 48 -10.76 -16.42 -4.46
CA ASP A 48 -10.22 -16.58 -3.11
C ASP A 48 -9.73 -15.24 -2.55
N PHE A 49 -10.68 -14.44 -2.03
CA PHE A 49 -10.36 -13.12 -1.49
C PHE A 49 -9.50 -13.22 -0.23
N THR A 50 -9.77 -14.20 0.63
CA THR A 50 -9.04 -14.37 1.89
C THR A 50 -7.58 -14.72 1.63
N GLY A 51 -7.31 -15.71 0.78
CA GLY A 51 -5.94 -16.09 0.42
C GLY A 51 -5.22 -14.99 -0.37
N PHE A 52 -5.93 -14.26 -1.23
CA PHE A 52 -5.38 -13.08 -1.90
C PHE A 52 -4.97 -11.99 -0.89
N TYR A 53 -5.86 -11.65 0.04
CA TYR A 53 -5.61 -10.64 1.07
C TYR A 53 -4.45 -11.06 1.98
N GLU A 54 -4.40 -12.31 2.44
CA GLU A 54 -3.29 -12.84 3.23
C GLU A 54 -1.96 -12.72 2.48
N ALA A 55 -1.94 -13.06 1.18
CA ALA A 55 -0.74 -12.92 0.35
C ALA A 55 -0.29 -11.45 0.22
N VAL A 56 -1.22 -10.51 0.02
CA VAL A 56 -0.92 -9.06 -0.01
C VAL A 56 -0.28 -8.60 1.31
N MET A 57 -0.83 -9.06 2.44
CA MET A 57 -0.37 -8.66 3.78
C MET A 57 0.98 -9.27 4.16
N THR A 58 1.33 -10.44 3.63
CA THR A 58 2.51 -11.21 4.08
C THR A 58 3.66 -11.27 3.08
N LYS A 59 3.38 -11.12 1.77
CA LYS A 59 4.38 -11.37 0.72
C LYS A 59 4.91 -10.10 0.05
N MET A 60 4.14 -9.01 0.04
CA MET A 60 4.54 -7.78 -0.67
C MET A 60 5.55 -6.91 0.10
N GLU A 61 5.63 -7.04 1.42
CA GLU A 61 6.49 -6.21 2.28
C GLU A 61 7.98 -6.36 1.92
N GLU A 62 8.48 -7.60 1.85
CA GLU A 62 9.90 -7.89 1.61
C GLU A 62 10.40 -7.37 0.25
N PRO A 63 9.74 -7.62 -0.90
CA PRO A 63 10.19 -7.06 -2.17
C PRO A 63 10.02 -5.55 -2.26
N PHE A 64 8.99 -4.97 -1.62
CA PHE A 64 8.86 -3.51 -1.52
C PHE A 64 10.05 -2.92 -0.75
N GLU A 65 10.42 -3.52 0.37
CA GLU A 65 11.54 -3.07 1.18
C GLU A 65 12.87 -3.16 0.40
N ARG A 66 13.10 -4.25 -0.32
CA ARG A 66 14.29 -4.40 -1.20
C ARG A 66 14.31 -3.38 -2.34
N LEU A 67 13.16 -3.00 -2.88
CA LEU A 67 13.07 -1.99 -3.94
C LEU A 67 13.53 -0.61 -3.43
N LEU A 68 13.26 -0.25 -2.17
CA LEU A 68 13.66 1.05 -1.61
C LEU A 68 15.18 1.28 -1.71
N ASP A 69 15.98 0.22 -1.61
CA ASP A 69 17.45 0.28 -1.72
C ASP A 69 17.95 0.53 -3.15
N GLN A 70 17.09 0.33 -4.15
CA GLN A 70 17.40 0.44 -5.57
C GLN A 70 16.90 1.75 -6.19
N LEU A 71 16.09 2.51 -5.45
CA LEU A 71 15.50 3.76 -5.96
C LEU A 71 16.49 4.92 -5.90
N GLU A 72 16.68 5.55 -7.05
CA GLU A 72 17.40 6.82 -7.18
C GLU A 72 16.45 7.94 -7.65
N PRO A 73 16.44 9.11 -6.99
CA PRO A 73 17.12 9.44 -5.73
C PRO A 73 16.54 8.65 -4.55
N THR A 74 17.30 8.60 -3.44
CA THR A 74 16.88 7.95 -2.20
C THR A 74 15.51 8.45 -1.74
N VAL A 75 14.68 7.51 -1.27
CA VAL A 75 13.32 7.80 -0.81
C VAL A 75 13.36 8.69 0.43
N ASN A 76 12.61 9.79 0.39
CA ASN A 76 12.54 10.79 1.46
C ASN A 76 11.20 10.78 2.21
N ALA A 77 10.17 10.18 1.63
CA ALA A 77 8.87 9.95 2.26
C ALA A 77 8.16 8.77 1.58
N ILE A 78 7.34 8.05 2.34
CA ILE A 78 6.45 6.99 1.84
C ILE A 78 5.01 7.45 2.00
N ILE A 79 4.18 7.20 0.98
CA ILE A 79 2.72 7.27 1.09
C ILE A 79 2.22 5.84 0.97
N GLY A 80 1.54 5.34 1.99
CA GLY A 80 1.09 3.96 2.04
C GLY A 80 -0.38 3.86 2.44
N ASP A 81 -1.11 2.95 1.79
CA ASP A 81 -2.45 2.62 2.22
C ASP A 81 -2.39 1.97 3.62
N VAL A 82 -3.18 2.51 4.56
CA VAL A 82 -3.25 2.03 5.94
C VAL A 82 -3.77 0.60 6.01
N GLU A 83 -4.59 0.16 5.06
CA GLU A 83 -5.10 -1.21 5.01
C GLU A 83 -3.97 -2.24 4.92
N LEU A 84 -2.90 -1.91 4.19
CA LEU A 84 -1.76 -2.81 3.97
C LEU A 84 -0.92 -3.02 5.23
N ARG A 85 -0.96 -2.10 6.20
CA ARG A 85 -0.18 -2.07 7.46
C ARG A 85 1.35 -2.03 7.30
N TRP A 86 1.93 -2.89 6.47
CA TRP A 86 3.36 -3.01 6.24
C TRP A 86 4.06 -1.73 5.75
N PRO A 87 3.46 -0.81 4.96
CA PRO A 87 4.18 0.39 4.52
C PRO A 87 4.61 1.27 5.70
N VAL A 88 3.77 1.38 6.73
CA VAL A 88 4.06 2.13 7.95
C VAL A 88 5.17 1.45 8.75
N THR A 89 5.12 0.12 8.87
CA THR A 89 6.15 -0.66 9.57
C THR A 89 7.51 -0.54 8.88
N VAL A 90 7.57 -0.70 7.55
CA VAL A 90 8.79 -0.51 6.74
C VAL A 90 9.35 0.89 6.93
N ALA A 91 8.51 1.91 6.81
CA ALA A 91 8.93 3.30 6.95
C ALA A 91 9.53 3.59 8.33
N ASN A 92 8.89 3.10 9.40
CA ASN A 92 9.39 3.22 10.76
C ASN A 92 10.74 2.52 10.95
N ARG A 93 10.89 1.28 10.46
CA ARG A 93 12.17 0.54 10.53
C ARG A 93 13.30 1.26 9.81
N ARG A 94 13.00 1.93 8.70
CA ARG A 94 13.97 2.65 7.87
C ARG A 94 14.14 4.12 8.23
N ASN A 95 13.44 4.60 9.26
CA ASN A 95 13.43 6.01 9.66
C ASN A 95 13.05 6.96 8.50
N ILE A 96 12.07 6.56 7.68
CA ILE A 96 11.52 7.33 6.57
C ILE A 96 10.16 7.91 7.02
N PRO A 97 9.90 9.22 6.84
CA PRO A 97 8.57 9.79 7.07
C PRO A 97 7.48 9.06 6.27
N VAL A 98 6.35 8.76 6.92
CA VAL A 98 5.22 8.09 6.26
C VAL A 98 3.94 8.89 6.40
N ALA A 99 3.24 9.05 5.27
CA ALA A 99 1.87 9.53 5.22
C ALA A 99 0.93 8.34 5.02
N ALA A 100 0.05 8.15 6.00
CA ALA A 100 -1.04 7.18 5.95
C ALA A 100 -2.13 7.66 4.97
N PHE A 101 -2.47 6.83 3.99
CA PHE A 101 -3.55 7.07 3.04
C PHE A 101 -4.66 6.03 3.25
N TRP A 102 -5.91 6.42 3.05
CA TRP A 102 -7.06 5.54 3.20
C TRP A 102 -7.97 5.69 1.99
N THR A 103 -8.17 4.60 1.26
CA THR A 103 -8.86 4.59 -0.03
C THR A 103 -10.37 4.44 0.08
N THR A 104 -10.89 4.08 1.25
CA THR A 104 -12.33 3.91 1.49
C THR A 104 -12.90 5.03 2.37
N SER A 105 -14.18 4.93 2.75
CA SER A 105 -14.91 6.00 3.43
C SER A 105 -14.36 6.30 4.82
N ALA A 106 -14.47 7.57 5.23
CA ALA A 106 -14.12 8.03 6.57
C ALA A 106 -15.00 7.37 7.66
N SER A 107 -16.26 7.04 7.34
CA SER A 107 -17.15 6.31 8.24
C SER A 107 -16.67 4.89 8.49
N PHE A 108 -16.22 4.18 7.44
CA PHE A 108 -15.65 2.84 7.60
C PHE A 108 -14.33 2.88 8.38
N TYR A 109 -13.48 3.89 8.13
CA TYR A 109 -12.29 4.12 8.96
C TYR A 109 -12.65 4.32 10.45
N SER A 110 -13.63 5.17 10.73
CA SER A 110 -14.10 5.44 12.09
C SER A 110 -14.64 4.18 12.77
N MET A 111 -15.41 3.36 12.03
CA MET A 111 -15.89 2.06 12.52
C MET A 111 -14.73 1.14 12.91
N LEU A 112 -13.70 1.01 12.07
CA LEU A 112 -12.52 0.19 12.37
C LEU A 112 -11.70 0.75 13.54
N HIS A 113 -11.55 2.07 13.62
CA HIS A 113 -10.83 2.74 14.70
C HIS A 113 -11.52 2.54 16.07
N HIS A 114 -12.85 2.40 16.08
CA HIS A 114 -13.66 2.19 17.28
C HIS A 114 -14.22 0.77 17.37
N LEU A 115 -13.59 -0.20 16.70
CA LEU A 115 -14.14 -1.55 16.56
C LEU A 115 -14.39 -2.21 17.93
N ASP A 116 -13.51 -1.99 18.91
CA ASP A 116 -13.65 -2.51 20.26
C ASP A 116 -14.91 -2.00 20.97
N VAL A 117 -15.28 -0.73 20.77
CA VAL A 117 -16.50 -0.12 21.29
C VAL A 117 -17.72 -0.69 20.57
N PHE A 118 -17.65 -0.83 19.25
CA PHE A 118 -18.73 -1.40 18.45
C PHE A 118 -18.99 -2.87 18.80
N SER A 119 -17.94 -3.69 18.91
CA SER A 119 -18.04 -5.10 19.26
C SER A 119 -18.69 -5.31 20.63
N ARG A 120 -18.36 -4.47 21.63
CA ARG A 120 -18.98 -4.53 22.97
C ARG A 120 -20.44 -4.11 22.97
N THR A 121 -20.79 -3.08 22.19
CA THR A 121 -22.12 -2.46 22.24
C THR A 121 -23.14 -3.20 21.36
N HIS A 122 -22.70 -3.84 20.27
CA HIS A 122 -23.58 -4.41 19.24
C HIS A 122 -23.49 -5.95 19.14
N GLN A 123 -22.84 -6.63 20.10
CA GLN A 123 -22.65 -8.10 20.08
C GLN A 123 -22.17 -8.63 18.72
N LEU A 124 -21.27 -7.92 18.05
CA LEU A 124 -20.65 -8.45 16.84
C LEU A 124 -19.77 -9.63 17.26
N THR A 125 -20.19 -10.85 16.93
CA THR A 125 -19.31 -12.02 17.01
C THR A 125 -18.16 -11.78 16.04
N VAL A 126 -17.01 -11.38 16.60
CA VAL A 126 -15.75 -11.49 15.88
C VAL A 126 -15.49 -12.99 15.81
N ASP A 127 -15.94 -13.63 14.74
CA ASP A 127 -15.46 -14.96 14.41
C ASP A 127 -13.94 -14.84 14.30
N LYS A 128 -13.25 -15.51 15.22
CA LYS A 128 -11.80 -15.63 15.18
C LYS A 128 -11.48 -16.40 13.91
N LEU A 129 -11.03 -15.68 12.89
CA LEU A 129 -10.31 -16.24 11.74
C LEU A 129 -9.05 -16.96 12.24
#